data_AF-A0A381EYG1-F1
#
_entry.id   AF-A0A381EYG1-F1
#
_cell.length_a   1.000
_cell.length_b   1.000
_cell.length_c   1.000
_cell.angle_alpha   90.00
_cell.angle_beta   90.00
_cell.angle_gamma   90.00
#
_symmetry.space_group_name_H-M   'P 1'
#
loop_
_entity.id
_entity.type
_entity.pdbx_description
1 polymer ?
#
loop_
_entity_poly.entity_id
_entity_poly.type
_entity_poly.pdbx_seq_one_letter_code
_entity_poly.pdbx_strand_id
1 'polypeptide(L)' 'MIDISVTLSVDKLVQKAEVNVHLSGKDIHIEASEADLYAAIDILMDKLDRQVLKYKEKLTEHRALGSGEASQTQASL' A
#
# COMPACT_ATOMS: atom_id res chain seq x y z
N MET A 1 10.74 6.28 7.95
CA MET A 1 10.30 5.28 8.95
C MET A 1 9.00 4.70 8.43
N ILE A 2 8.83 3.38 8.49
CA ILE A 2 7.55 2.74 8.13
C ILE A 2 6.81 2.50 9.44
N ASP A 3 5.61 3.05 9.56
CA ASP A 3 4.73 2.80 10.71
C ASP A 3 3.54 1.97 10.26
N ILE A 4 3.14 1.00 11.09
CA ILE A 4 1.99 0.14 10.84
C ILE A 4 1.17 0.06 12.12
N SER A 5 -0.08 0.51 12.04
CA SER A 5 -1.04 0.46 13.13
C SER A 5 -2.22 -0.41 12.73
N VAL A 6 -2.47 -1.47 13.50
CA VAL A 6 -3.60 -2.39 13.31
C VAL A 6 -4.62 -2.15 14.43
N THR A 7 -5.89 -2.07 14.06
CA THR A 7 -6.99 -1.96 15.03
C THR A 7 -8.02 -3.05 14.76
N LEU A 8 -8.33 -3.83 15.80
CA LEU A 8 -9.35 -4.86 15.78
C LEU A 8 -10.47 -4.43 16.72
N SER A 9 -11.71 -4.45 16.24
CA SER A 9 -12.86 -4.00 17.01
C SER A 9 -14.11 -4.83 16.69
N VAL A 10 -15.10 -4.77 17.58
CA VAL A 10 -16.38 -5.44 17.40
C VAL A 10 -17.48 -4.39 17.51
N ASP A 11 -18.28 -4.25 16.45
CA ASP A 11 -19.51 -3.47 16.48
C ASP A 11 -20.71 -4.42 16.47
N LYS A 12 -21.36 -4.55 17.63
CA LYS A 12 -22.41 -5.54 17.91
C LYS A 12 -21.95 -6.96 17.66
N LEU A 13 -22.21 -7.49 16.47
CA LEU A 13 -21.88 -8.86 16.05
C LEU A 13 -20.92 -8.88 14.84
N VAL A 14 -20.47 -7.71 14.38
CA VAL A 14 -19.57 -7.57 13.23
C VAL A 14 -18.15 -7.37 13.74
N GLN A 15 -17.25 -8.23 13.28
CA GLN A 15 -15.81 -8.16 13.53
C GLN A 15 -15.18 -7.24 12.50
N LYS A 16 -14.56 -6.15 12.95
CA LYS A 16 -13.88 -5.18 12.10
C LYS A 16 -12.37 -5.25 12.31
N ALA A 17 -11.63 -5.37 11.22
CA ALA A 17 -10.18 -5.30 11.19
C ALA A 17 -9.74 -4.12 10.29
N GLU A 18 -8.81 -3.33 10.78
CA GLU A 18 -8.38 -2.08 10.14
C GLU A 18 -6.85 -1.96 10.21
N VAL A 19 -6.22 -1.52 9.13
CA VAL A 19 -4.77 -1.27 9.08
C VAL A 19 -4.48 0.10 8.49
N ASN A 20 -3.57 0.80 9.15
CA ASN A 20 -2.99 2.06 8.72
C ASN A 20 -1.50 1.83 8.51
N VAL A 21 -1.01 2.06 7.31
CA VAL A 21 0.40 1.94 6.95
C VAL A 21 0.89 3.30 6.48
N HIS A 22 1.85 3.86 7.21
CA HIS A 22 2.57 5.06 6.82
C HIS A 22 3.86 4.68 6.09
N LEU A 23 3.91 4.94 4.79
CA LEU A 23 5.09 4.75 3.95
C LEU A 23 5.67 6.13 3.60
N SER A 24 6.95 6.17 3.26
CA SER A 24 7.59 7.39 2.76
C SER A 24 6.86 7.91 1.52
N GLY A 25 6.06 8.97 1.68
CA GLY A 25 5.31 9.61 0.60
C GLY A 25 3.94 9.00 0.28
N LYS A 26 3.44 8.03 1.08
CA LYS A 26 2.08 7.49 0.92
C LYS A 26 1.53 6.91 2.22
N ASP A 27 0.29 7.26 2.54
CA ASP A 27 -0.52 6.58 3.54
C ASP A 27 -1.44 5.55 2.89
N ILE A 28 -1.57 4.39 3.52
CA ILE A 28 -2.50 3.32 3.11
C ILE A 28 -3.40 3.04 4.29
N HIS A 29 -4.70 3.26 4.10
CA HIS A 29 -5.75 2.94 5.05
C HIS A 29 -6.68 1.89 4.45
N ILE A 30 -6.94 0.82 5.19
CA ILE A 30 -7.77 -0.30 4.74
C ILE A 30 -8.57 -0.84 5.92
N GLU A 31 -9.82 -1.16 5.66
CA GLU A 31 -10.70 -1.85 6.60
C GLU A 31 -11.39 -3.06 5.94
N ALA A 32 -11.73 -4.03 6.76
CA ALA A 32 -12.59 -5.15 6.42
C ALA A 32 -13.47 -5.52 7.62
N SER A 33 -14.69 -5.94 7.34
CA SER A 33 -15.68 -6.29 8.35
C SER A 33 -16.36 -7.58 7.96
N GLU A 34 -16.42 -8.54 8.88
CA GLU A 34 -17.05 -9.85 8.68
C GLU A 34 -17.75 -10.35 9.93
N ALA A 35 -18.53 -11.42 9.81
CA ALA A 35 -19.12 -12.10 10.97
C ALA A 35 -18.05 -12.83 11.82
N ASP A 36 -16.93 -13.22 11.21
CA ASP A 36 -15.79 -13.88 11.85
C ASP A 36 -14.53 -13.02 11.74
N LEU A 37 -13.75 -12.92 12.82
CA LEU A 37 -12.57 -12.05 12.87
C LEU A 37 -11.47 -12.52 11.92
N TYR A 38 -11.29 -13.83 11.78
CA TYR A 38 -10.29 -14.38 10.87
C TYR A 38 -10.69 -14.16 9.42
N ALA A 39 -11.99 -14.22 9.10
CA ALA A 39 -12.49 -13.83 7.79
C ALA A 39 -12.26 -12.33 7.50
N ALA A 40 -12.49 -11.46 8.49
CA ALA A 40 -12.20 -10.03 8.36
C ALA A 40 -10.70 -9.78 8.10
N ILE A 41 -9.82 -10.50 8.81
CA ILE A 41 -8.37 -10.40 8.65
C ILE A 41 -7.94 -10.88 7.27
N ASP A 42 -8.46 -12.00 6.78
CA ASP A 42 -8.12 -12.53 5.44
C ASP A 42 -8.45 -11.51 4.34
N ILE A 43 -9.67 -10.95 4.38
CA ILE A 43 -10.09 -9.89 3.46
C ILE A 43 -9.24 -8.62 3.62
N LEU A 44 -8.85 -8.27 4.85
CA LEU A 44 -7.97 -7.12 5.10
C LEU A 44 -6.59 -7.33 4.45
N MET A 45 -6.01 -8.52 4.58
CA MET A 45 -4.70 -8.85 4.01
C MET A 45 -4.73 -8.85 2.48
N ASP A 46 -5.76 -9.43 1.87
CA ASP A 46 -5.97 -9.38 0.42
C ASP A 46 -6.03 -7.94 -0.12
N LYS A 47 -6.72 -7.05 0.60
CA LYS A 47 -6.80 -5.63 0.24
C LYS A 47 -5.44 -4.94 0.42
N LEU A 48 -4.70 -5.26 1.49
CA LEU A 48 -3.38 -4.71 1.77
C LEU A 48 -2.37 -5.09 0.68
N ASP A 49 -2.30 -6.35 0.31
CA ASP A 49 -1.40 -6.84 -0.73
C ASP A 49 -1.63 -6.11 -2.06
N ARG A 50 -2.90 -5.94 -2.45
CA ARG A 50 -3.26 -5.17 -3.66
C ARG A 50 -2.79 -3.72 -3.59
N GLN A 51 -2.89 -3.06 -2.44
CA GLN A 51 -2.47 -1.66 -2.29
C GLN A 51 -0.95 -1.49 -2.26
N VAL A 52 -0.23 -2.45 -1.66
CA VAL A 52 1.23 -2.48 -1.63
C VAL A 52 1.80 -2.76 -3.02
N LEU A 53 1.21 -3.70 -3.77
CA LEU A 53 1.57 -3.97 -5.17
C LEU A 53 1.47 -2.70 -6.03
N LYS A 54 0.31 -2.03 -6.00
CA LYS A 54 0.10 -0.76 -6.73
C LYS A 54 1.10 0.34 -6.33
N TYR A 55 1.48 0.40 -5.06
CA TYR A 55 2.48 1.35 -4.60
C TYR A 55 3.87 1.02 -5.16
N LYS A 56 4.28 -0.26 -5.13
CA LYS A 56 5.57 -0.70 -5.67
C LYS A 56 5.66 -0.51 -7.18
N GLU A 57 4.58 -0.77 -7.92
CA GLU A 57 4.50 -0.54 -9.37
C GLU A 57 4.78 0.93 -9.70
N LYS A 58 4.05 1.87 -9.08
CA LYS A 58 4.27 3.31 -9.28
C LYS A 58 5.68 3.77 -8.93
N LEU A 59 6.25 3.26 -7.85
CA LEU A 59 7.63 3.60 -7.46
C LEU A 59 8.65 3.10 -8.50
N THR A 60 8.37 1.96 -9.12
CA THR A 60 9.21 1.36 -10.16
C THR A 60 9.09 2.13 -11.49
N GLU A 61 7.87 2.53 -11.88
CA GLU A 61 7.63 3.40 -13.04
C GLU A 61 8.38 4.73 -12.91
N HIS A 62 8.31 5.38 -11.74
CA HIS A 62 9.04 6.62 -11.47
C HIS A 62 10.57 6.47 -11.61
N ARG A 63 11.13 5.30 -11.28
CA ARG A 63 12.57 5.02 -11.47
C ARG A 63 12.93 4.80 -12.94
N ALA A 64 12.06 4.13 -13.70
CA ALA A 64 12.29 3.88 -15.12
C ALA A 64 12.24 5.17 -15.96
N LEU A 65 11.33 6.09 -15.62
CA LEU A 65 11.22 7.41 -16.28
C LEU A 65 12.38 8.36 -15.93
N GLY A 66 12.99 8.24 -14.74
CA GLY A 66 14.10 9.10 -14.32
C GLY A 66 15.48 8.76 -14.91
N SER A 67 15.65 7.60 -15.54
CA SER A 67 16.93 7.14 -16.11
C SER A 67 17.09 7.39 -17.62
N GLY A 68 16.10 8.02 -18.28
CA GLY A 68 16.05 8.14 -19.75
C GLY A 68 16.59 9.44 -20.37
N GLU A 69 16.83 10.51 -19.60
CA GLU A 69 17.04 11.86 -20.17
C GLU A 69 18.49 12.39 -20.13
N ALA A 70 19.50 11.59 -19.79
CA ALA A 70 20.88 12.08 -19.58
C ALA A 70 21.91 11.67 -20.65
N SER A 71 21.53 11.43 -21.91
CA SER A 71 22.50 10.92 -22.92
C SER A 71 22.49 11.55 -24.32
N GLN A 72 21.96 12.76 -24.55
CA GLN A 72 21.97 13.35 -25.91
C GLN A 72 22.63 14.75 -26.08
N THR A 73 23.27 15.34 -25.06
CA THR A 73 23.77 16.73 -25.20
C THR A 73 25.24 16.89 -25.61
N GLN A 74 26.00 15.85 -25.94
CA GLN A 74 27.42 16.04 -26.32
C GLN A 74 27.88 15.10 -27.44
N ALA A 75 27.60 15.45 -28.69
CA ALA A 75 28.40 15.01 -29.84
C ALA A 75 28.13 15.92 -31.06
N SER A 76 28.66 17.14 -31.05
CA SER A 76 28.88 17.95 -32.25
C SER A 76 29.97 18.99 -31.94
N LEU A 77 31.21 18.66 -32.32
CA LEU A 77 32.34 19.57 -32.51
C LEU A 77 33.06 19.11 -33.78
#